data_AF-A0A3D4R5U6-F1
#
_entry.id   AF-A0A3D4R5U6-F1
#
_cell.length_a   1.000
_cell.length_b   1.000
_cell.length_c   1.000
_cell.angle_alpha   90.00
_cell.angle_beta   90.00
_cell.angle_gamma   90.00
#
_symmetry.space_group_name_H-M   'P 1'
#
loop_
_entity.id
_entity.type
_entity.pdbx_description
1 polymer ?
#
loop_
_entity_poly.entity_id
_entity_poly.type
_entity_poly.pdbx_seq_one_letter_code
_entity_poly.pdbx_strand_id
1 'polypeptide(L)' 'MKTNERKSLHGKSREELQKELKSKLSELTKTRIERFEKQNKNTRLERVLRVDIARIRTVLQELTRQEKKV' A
#
# COMPACT_ATOMS: atom_id res chain seq x y z
N MET A 1 -0.94 0.49 13.11
CA MET A 1 -0.13 -0.53 12.43
C MET A 1 1.21 -0.66 13.14
N LYS A 2 1.61 -1.90 13.42
CA LYS A 2 2.84 -2.21 14.16
C LYS A 2 4.05 -2.04 13.22
N THR A 3 5.17 -1.59 13.77
CA THR A 3 6.44 -1.27 13.07
C THR A 3 7.00 -2.41 12.20
N ASN A 4 6.51 -3.64 12.38
CA ASN A 4 6.96 -4.85 11.69
C ASN A 4 6.59 -4.89 10.20
N GLU A 5 5.51 -4.23 9.76
CA GLU A 5 5.09 -4.22 8.34
C GLU A 5 6.03 -3.40 7.45
N ARG A 6 6.76 -2.44 8.00
CA ARG A 6 7.74 -1.66 7.22
C ARG A 6 8.94 -2.50 6.82
N LYS A 7 9.45 -3.33 7.73
CA LYS A 7 10.57 -4.26 7.45
C LYS A 7 10.16 -5.33 6.44
N SER A 8 8.91 -5.78 6.44
CA SER A 8 8.45 -6.77 5.46
C SER A 8 8.37 -6.24 4.03
N LEU A 9 8.31 -4.92 3.80
CA LEU A 9 8.25 -4.37 2.45
C LEU A 9 9.63 -4.34 1.77
N HIS A 10 10.71 -4.12 2.52
CA HIS A 10 12.07 -4.07 1.96
C HIS A 10 12.65 -5.44 1.57
N GLY A 11 12.04 -6.54 2.03
CA GLY A 11 12.43 -7.90 1.66
C GLY A 11 11.66 -8.48 0.46
N LYS A 12 10.68 -7.75 -0.08
CA LYS A 12 9.85 -8.21 -1.21
C LYS A 12 10.47 -7.81 -2.54
N SER A 13 10.25 -8.62 -3.56
CA SER A 13 10.65 -8.27 -4.93
C SER A 13 9.83 -7.09 -5.46
N ARG A 14 10.36 -6.41 -6.48
CA ARG A 14 9.64 -5.31 -7.16
C ARG A 14 8.27 -5.76 -7.69
N GLU A 15 8.19 -6.97 -8.24
CA GLU A 15 6.94 -7.55 -8.75
C GLU A 15 5.93 -7.82 -7.65
N GLU A 16 6.38 -8.36 -6.50
CA GLU A 16 5.54 -8.57 -5.33
C GLU A 16 4.98 -7.26 -4.79
N LEU A 17 5.82 -6.23 -4.68
CA LEU A 17 5.41 -4.89 -4.26
C LEU A 17 4.40 -4.28 -5.24
N GLN A 18 4.53 -4.51 -6.54
CA GLN A 18 3.55 -4.07 -7.54
C GLN A 18 2.22 -4.83 -7.42
N LYS A 19 2.25 -6.14 -7.19
CA LYS A 19 1.04 -6.96 -6.93
C LYS A 19 0.31 -6.47 -5.68
N GLU A 20 1.05 -6.24 -4.60
CA GLU A 20 0.51 -5.73 -3.35
C GLU A 20 -0.05 -4.31 -3.49
N LEU A 21 0.62 -3.44 -4.25
CA LEU A 21 0.11 -2.11 -4.58
C LEU A 21 -1.23 -2.17 -5.32
N LYS A 22 -1.35 -3.05 -6.33
CA LYS A 22 -2.61 -3.25 -7.07
C LYS A 22 -3.73 -3.75 -6.16
N SER A 23 -3.43 -4.74 -5.31
CA SER A 23 -4.37 -5.26 -4.32
C SER A 23 -4.87 -4.16 -3.38
N LYS A 24 -3.95 -3.36 -2.79
CA LYS A 24 -4.30 -2.25 -1.89
C LYS A 24 -5.09 -1.13 -2.55
N LEU A 25 -4.83 -0.85 -3.83
CA LEU A 25 -5.63 0.11 -4.61
C LEU A 25 -7.06 -0.40 -4.86
N SER A 26 -7.22 -1.69 -5.15
CA SER A 26 -8.53 -2.32 -5.28
C SER A 26 -9.31 -2.28 -3.96
N GLU A 27 -8.66 -2.66 -2.84
CA GLU A 27 -9.25 -2.56 -1.49
C GLU A 27 -9.67 -1.12 -1.17
N LEU A 28 -8.84 -0.12 -1.49
CA LEU A 28 -9.17 1.29 -1.26
C LEU A 28 -10.38 1.72 -2.07
N THR A 29 -10.49 1.26 -3.31
CA THR A 29 -11.61 1.59 -4.20
C THR A 29 -12.90 0.97 -3.66
N LYS A 30 -12.86 -0.31 -3.27
CA LYS A 30 -13.97 -1.00 -2.63
C LYS A 30 -14.40 -0.29 -1.34
N THR A 31 -13.44 0.05 -0.47
CA THR A 31 -13.70 0.74 0.80
C THR A 31 -14.38 2.10 0.57
N ARG A 32 -14.02 2.83 -0.49
CA ARG A 32 -14.66 4.10 -0.86
C ARG A 32 -16.11 3.91 -1.30
N ILE A 33 -16.38 2.89 -2.12
CA ILE A 33 -17.74 2.55 -2.56
C ILE A 33 -18.60 2.15 -1.35
N GLU A 34 -18.12 1.23 -0.51
CA GLU A 34 -18.83 0.78 0.70
C GLU A 34 -19.09 1.95 1.68
N ARG A 35 -18.19 2.93 1.76
CA ARG A 35 -18.38 4.17 2.54
C ARG A 35 -19.45 5.08 1.94
N PHE A 36 -19.45 5.23 0.62
CA PHE A 36 -20.47 6.00 -0.08
C PHE A 36 -21.86 5.38 0.12
N GLU A 37 -21.96 4.05 0.03
CA GLU A 37 -23.18 3.28 0.29
C GLU A 37 -23.53 3.17 1.78
N LYS A 38 -22.74 3.78 2.68
CA LYS A 38 -22.88 3.72 4.15
C LYS A 38 -22.85 2.30 4.75
N GLN A 39 -22.40 1.31 3.98
CA GLN A 39 -22.24 -0.08 4.41
C GLN A 39 -21.02 -0.24 5.34
N ASN A 40 -20.00 0.61 5.19
CA ASN A 40 -18.79 0.55 6.00
C ASN A 40 -18.62 1.79 6.90
N LYS A 41 -18.74 1.60 8.22
CA LYS A 41 -18.57 2.66 9.23
C LYS A 41 -17.11 2.88 9.64
N ASN A 42 -16.18 2.04 9.18
CA ASN A 42 -14.78 2.11 9.57
C ASN A 42 -14.02 3.18 8.77
N THR A 43 -14.05 4.41 9.26
CA THR A 43 -13.34 5.55 8.65
C THR A 43 -11.81 5.45 8.75
N ARG A 44 -11.29 4.63 9.68
CA ARG A 44 -9.84 4.43 9.85
C ARG A 44 -9.25 3.54 8.76
N LEU A 45 -10.02 2.59 8.23
CA LEU A 45 -9.56 1.66 7.22
C LEU A 45 -9.03 2.37 5.97
N GLU A 46 -9.76 3.39 5.50
CA GLU A 46 -9.36 4.20 4.35
C GLU A 46 -8.00 4.89 4.59
N ARG A 47 -7.80 5.45 5.79
CA ARG A 47 -6.54 6.10 6.16
C ARG A 47 -5.39 5.11 6.21
N VAL A 48 -5.62 3.91 6.76
CA VAL A 48 -4.61 2.84 6.81
C VAL A 48 -4.19 2.43 5.41
N LEU A 49 -5.14 2.13 4.52
CA LEU A 49 -4.87 1.76 3.14
C LEU A 49 -4.07 2.83 2.38
N ARG A 50 -4.40 4.12 2.58
CA ARG A 50 -3.63 5.23 1.97
C ARG A 50 -2.19 5.27 2.46
N VAL A 51 -1.96 5.05 3.76
CA VAL A 51 -0.60 5.02 4.35
C VAL A 51 0.19 3.84 3.78
N ASP A 52 -0.42 2.67 3.65
CA ASP A 52 0.24 1.48 3.10
C ASP A 52 0.63 1.67 1.64
N ILE A 53 -0.28 2.22 0.82
CA ILE A 53 0.00 2.58 -0.57
C ILE A 53 1.19 3.53 -0.67
N ALA A 54 1.23 4.57 0.18
CA ALA A 54 2.34 5.53 0.19
C ALA A 54 3.67 4.86 0.55
N ARG A 55 3.67 3.94 1.52
CA ARG A 55 4.86 3.16 1.90
C ARG A 55 5.35 2.27 0.77
N ILE A 56 4.47 1.50 0.12
CA ILE A 56 4.83 0.63 -1.01
C ILE A 56 5.43 1.47 -2.16
N ARG A 57 4.81 2.61 -2.48
CA ARG A 57 5.34 3.54 -3.50
C ARG A 57 6.73 4.07 -3.14
N THR A 58 6.97 4.35 -1.86
CA THR A 58 8.28 4.82 -1.37
C THR A 58 9.35 3.75 -1.58
N VAL A 59 9.08 2.49 -1.17
CA VAL A 59 10.02 1.38 -1.35
C VAL A 59 10.29 1.10 -2.83
N LEU A 60 9.26 1.12 -3.69
CA LEU A 60 9.44 0.98 -5.14
C LEU A 60 10.33 2.09 -5.72
N GLN A 61 10.17 3.33 -5.25
CA GLN A 61 10.98 4.45 -5.68
C GLN A 61 12.44 4.33 -5.23
N GLU A 62 12.66 3.81 -4.02
CA GLU A 62 14.00 3.52 -3.49
C GLU A 62 14.70 2.44 -4.30
N LEU A 63 14.02 1.33 -4.60
CA LEU A 63 14.54 0.27 -5.47
C LEU A 63 14.93 0.82 -6.85
N THR A 64 14.05 1.62 -7.45
CA THR A 64 14.32 2.25 -8.75
C THR A 64 15.53 3.20 -8.70
N ARG A 65 15.76 3.87 -7.56
CA ARG A 65 16.93 4.74 -7.37
C ARG A 65 18.21 3.93 -7.15
N GLN A 66 18.14 2.77 -6.51
CA GLN A 66 19.28 1.87 -6.35
C GLN A 66 19.70 1.26 -7.69
N GLU A 67 18.73 0.79 -8.50
CA GLU A 67 18.98 0.29 -9.87
C GLU A 67 19.68 1.33 -10.77
N LYS A 68 19.37 2.63 -10.61
CA LYS A 68 19.99 3.72 -11.40
C LYS A 68 21.38 4.15 -10.93
N LYS A 69 21.80 3.73 -9.74
CA LYS A 69 23.12 4.06 -9.16
C LYS A 69 24.17 2.99 -9.46
N VAL A 70 23.75 1.83 -9.95
CA VAL A 70 24.59 0.77 -10.53
C VAL A 70 24.74 1.07 -12.02
#